data_AF-A0A150R0V8-F1
#
_entry.id   AF-A0A150R0V8-F1
#
_cell.length_a   1.000
_cell.length_b   1.000
_cell.length_c   1.000
_cell.angle_alpha   90.00
_cell.angle_beta   90.00
_cell.angle_gamma   90.00
#
_symmetry.space_group_name_H-M   'P 1'
#
loop_
_entity.id
_entity.type
_entity.pdbx_description
1 polymer ?
#
loop_
_entity_poly.entity_id
_entity_poly.type
_entity_poly.pdbx_seq_one_letter_code
_entity_poly.pdbx_strand_id
1 'polypeptide(L)'
;MSDDARATRPPRPAERPLEDGRRYGPEPWREIEGVCFCHWDRWLLRLALTDPRGLDGMARELRARAASRRVSSDGAEAMLAQVADLRGRLARLARTPEEVLDAEERASEWLLKKAFKRVWHAGPNRRTDAMRNTPRRRLEARALRGNWPRLPVSPARFERELRDVAGVDGYYDHRATDLLAFLVENRIGVLLVTAVSDLERMALHRGAMTAVIEMMEQVDDSFARMSEVFRASERAYLDLARAHAGLDGVLRDILELAVWEDYGMICQVEAFLGALPEEHANLAVRELAAIISELRRERLDYQLARAVALRRAVLAPWE
;
A
#
# COMPACT_ATOMS: atom_id res chain seq x y z
N MET A 1 51.79 -15.66 34.18
CA MET A 1 51.79 -14.66 33.10
C MET A 1 52.54 -15.26 31.94
N SER A 2 52.02 -15.54 30.75
CA SER A 2 50.66 -15.53 30.19
C SER A 2 50.72 -16.62 29.13
N ASP A 3 49.85 -17.62 29.23
CA ASP A 3 49.76 -18.68 28.23
C ASP A 3 48.78 -18.24 27.15
N ASP A 4 49.28 -18.25 25.92
CA ASP A 4 48.74 -17.60 24.74
C ASP A 4 47.63 -18.49 24.13
N ALA A 5 46.42 -18.39 24.69
CA ALA A 5 45.24 -19.04 24.13
C ALA A 5 44.75 -18.27 22.89
N ARG A 6 45.51 -18.36 21.78
CA ARG A 6 45.01 -18.01 20.45
C ARG A 6 43.89 -18.98 20.07
N ALA A 7 42.65 -18.56 20.32
CA ALA A 7 41.45 -19.23 19.88
C ALA A 7 41.60 -19.63 18.40
N THR A 8 41.63 -20.94 18.17
CA THR A 8 41.76 -21.56 16.86
C THR A 8 40.57 -21.11 16.01
N ARG A 9 40.86 -20.36 14.95
CA ARG A 9 39.83 -19.90 14.00
C ARG A 9 39.11 -21.14 13.46
N PRO A 10 37.77 -21.21 13.49
CA PRO A 10 37.05 -22.39 13.03
C PRO A 10 37.42 -22.67 11.56
N PRO A 11 37.47 -23.95 11.16
CA PRO A 11 37.83 -24.33 9.80
C PRO A 11 36.94 -23.62 8.79
N ARG A 12 37.54 -23.11 7.71
CA ARG A 12 36.78 -22.55 6.58
C ARG A 12 35.79 -23.60 6.09
N PRO A 13 34.54 -23.23 5.77
CA PRO A 13 33.57 -24.16 5.19
C PRO A 13 34.20 -24.91 4.01
N ALA A 14 34.01 -26.23 3.95
CA ALA A 14 34.51 -27.08 2.86
C ALA A 14 33.88 -26.71 1.50
N GLU A 15 32.70 -26.08 1.54
CA GLU A 15 32.00 -25.55 0.39
C GLU A 15 32.60 -24.20 -0.02
N ARG A 16 33.03 -24.06 -1.28
CA ARG A 16 33.37 -22.74 -1.82
C ARG A 16 32.10 -21.90 -1.81
N PRO A 17 32.07 -20.73 -1.13
CA PRO A 17 30.92 -19.86 -1.18
C PRO A 17 30.55 -19.56 -2.63
N LEU A 18 29.26 -19.70 -2.99
CA LEU A 18 28.72 -19.18 -4.25
C LEU A 18 28.63 -17.64 -4.21
N GLU A 19 29.72 -17.01 -3.78
CA GLU A 19 29.84 -15.59 -3.50
C GLU A 19 29.97 -14.83 -4.82
N ASP A 20 28.84 -14.34 -5.29
CA ASP A 20 28.69 -13.43 -6.44
C ASP A 20 28.98 -11.97 -6.08
N GLY A 21 29.42 -11.68 -4.84
CA GLY A 21 29.61 -10.32 -4.32
C GLY A 21 28.32 -9.52 -4.13
N ARG A 22 27.14 -10.10 -4.42
CA ARG A 22 25.85 -9.38 -4.37
C ARG A 22 25.27 -9.38 -2.97
N ARG A 23 24.91 -8.18 -2.52
CA ARG A 23 24.54 -7.89 -1.13
C ARG A 23 23.10 -7.43 -0.98
N TYR A 24 22.49 -6.85 -2.01
CA TYR A 24 21.28 -6.06 -1.84
C TYR A 24 20.00 -6.77 -2.29
N GLY A 25 20.07 -7.66 -3.28
CA GLY A 25 18.98 -8.53 -3.75
C GLY A 25 18.41 -8.18 -5.14
N PRO A 26 18.12 -6.90 -5.49
CA PRO A 26 17.55 -6.53 -6.79
C PRO A 26 18.48 -6.70 -7.98
N GLU A 27 19.79 -6.90 -7.76
CA GLU A 27 20.74 -7.09 -8.84
C GLU A 27 20.34 -8.30 -9.72
N PRO A 28 20.48 -8.21 -11.06
CA PRO A 28 20.20 -9.34 -11.94
C PRO A 28 21.07 -10.55 -11.60
N TRP A 29 20.46 -11.73 -11.64
CA TRP A 29 21.11 -13.02 -11.37
C TRP A 29 21.10 -13.93 -12.59
N ARG A 30 19.93 -14.15 -13.21
CA ARG A 30 19.74 -15.10 -14.31
C ARG A 30 18.67 -14.62 -15.27
N GLU A 31 18.79 -14.97 -16.54
CA GLU A 31 17.75 -14.76 -17.54
C GLU A 31 17.43 -16.09 -18.21
N ILE A 32 16.14 -16.39 -18.35
CA ILE A 32 15.64 -17.61 -19.00
C ILE A 32 14.55 -17.18 -19.97
N GLU A 33 14.74 -17.47 -21.27
CA GLU A 33 13.73 -17.18 -22.31
C GLU A 33 13.23 -15.72 -22.28
N GLY A 34 14.14 -14.76 -22.09
CA GLY A 34 13.80 -13.33 -22.00
C GLY A 34 13.21 -12.88 -20.65
N VAL A 35 13.12 -13.77 -19.66
CA VAL A 35 12.61 -13.46 -18.33
C VAL A 35 13.77 -13.33 -17.34
N CYS A 36 13.97 -12.12 -16.84
CA CYS A 36 15.00 -11.81 -15.85
C CYS A 36 14.59 -12.24 -14.44
N PHE A 37 15.55 -12.80 -13.70
CA PHE A 37 15.51 -13.15 -12.29
C PHE A 37 16.60 -12.40 -11.54
N CYS A 38 16.31 -11.98 -10.32
CA CYS A 38 17.25 -11.28 -9.43
C CYS A 38 17.69 -12.16 -8.26
N HIS A 39 18.61 -11.67 -7.44
CA HIS A 39 19.09 -12.42 -6.27
C HIS A 39 18.02 -12.63 -5.19
N TRP A 40 17.00 -11.78 -5.10
CA TRP A 40 15.83 -12.08 -4.28
C TRP A 40 15.11 -13.36 -4.75
N ASP A 41 14.96 -13.54 -6.06
CA ASP A 41 14.37 -14.75 -6.62
C ASP A 41 15.21 -15.98 -6.29
N ARG A 42 16.53 -15.88 -6.49
CA ARG A 42 17.48 -16.95 -6.15
C ARG A 42 17.30 -17.45 -4.71
N TRP A 43 17.21 -16.52 -3.76
CA TRP A 43 17.04 -16.85 -2.34
C TRP A 43 15.66 -17.43 -2.04
N LEU A 44 14.61 -16.88 -2.63
CA LEU A 44 13.24 -17.39 -2.48
C LEU A 44 13.11 -18.81 -3.05
N LEU A 45 13.62 -19.06 -4.26
CA LEU A 45 13.64 -20.37 -4.89
C LEU A 45 14.42 -21.37 -4.02
N ARG A 46 15.60 -20.98 -3.51
CA ARG A 46 16.42 -21.88 -2.68
C ARG A 46 15.71 -22.30 -1.39
N LEU A 47 15.00 -21.36 -0.76
CA LEU A 47 14.19 -21.64 0.43
C LEU A 47 12.96 -22.48 0.10
N ALA A 48 12.31 -22.23 -1.05
CA ALA A 48 11.16 -22.99 -1.50
C ALA A 48 11.47 -24.50 -1.60
N LEU A 49 12.69 -24.88 -2.01
CA LEU A 49 13.10 -26.30 -2.04
C LEU A 49 13.13 -26.99 -0.67
N THR A 50 13.10 -26.23 0.42
CA THR A 50 13.10 -26.77 1.80
C THR A 50 11.71 -26.80 2.43
N ASP A 51 10.73 -26.17 1.82
CA ASP A 51 9.34 -26.18 2.28
C ASP A 51 8.55 -27.18 1.42
N PRO A 52 7.85 -28.18 2.00
CA PRO A 52 7.04 -29.12 1.24
C PRO A 52 5.94 -28.46 0.38
N ARG A 53 5.56 -27.23 0.71
CA ARG A 53 4.59 -26.41 -0.03
C ARG A 53 5.29 -25.37 -0.91
N GLY A 54 6.60 -25.41 -1.04
CA GLY A 54 7.39 -24.49 -1.86
C GLY A 54 7.09 -23.02 -1.57
N LEU A 55 6.91 -22.24 -2.65
CA LEU A 55 6.56 -20.83 -2.57
C LEU A 55 5.21 -20.57 -1.90
N ASP A 56 4.27 -21.52 -1.90
CA ASP A 56 2.99 -21.37 -1.17
C ASP A 56 3.20 -21.40 0.34
N GLY A 57 4.09 -22.27 0.82
CA GLY A 57 4.48 -22.34 2.23
C GLY A 57 5.12 -21.03 2.70
N MET A 58 6.06 -20.52 1.91
CA MET A 58 6.70 -19.22 2.15
C MET A 58 5.71 -18.05 2.13
N ALA A 59 4.80 -18.01 1.14
CA ALA A 59 3.79 -16.96 1.07
C ALA A 59 2.86 -16.97 2.29
N ARG A 60 2.51 -18.15 2.82
CA ARG A 60 1.73 -18.28 4.05
C ARG A 60 2.47 -17.73 5.27
N GLU A 61 3.75 -18.05 5.43
CA GLU A 61 4.58 -17.52 6.53
C GLU A 61 4.74 -15.99 6.44
N LEU A 62 5.01 -15.46 5.24
CA LEU A 62 5.10 -14.02 5.02
C LEU A 62 3.78 -13.30 5.36
N ARG A 63 2.63 -13.90 5.02
CA ARG A 63 1.32 -13.36 5.43
C ARG A 63 1.14 -13.33 6.95
N ALA A 64 1.52 -14.39 7.65
CA ALA A 64 1.44 -14.43 9.10
C ALA A 64 2.31 -13.33 9.74
N ARG A 65 3.50 -13.08 9.17
CA ARG A 65 4.37 -11.98 9.61
C ARG A 65 3.81 -10.61 9.27
N ALA A 66 3.25 -10.42 8.08
CA ALA A 66 2.61 -9.18 7.67
C ALA A 66 1.41 -8.82 8.56
N ALA A 67 0.64 -9.83 9.01
CA ALA A 67 -0.48 -9.64 9.92
C ALA A 67 -0.04 -9.31 11.36
N SER A 68 1.21 -9.57 11.73
CA SER A 68 1.73 -9.20 13.05
C SER A 68 1.97 -7.68 13.13
N ARG A 69 1.52 -7.03 14.20
CA ARG A 69 1.65 -5.56 14.42
C ARG A 69 3.10 -5.06 14.65
N ARG A 70 4.11 -5.81 14.22
CA ARG A 70 5.52 -5.42 14.37
C ARG A 70 5.99 -4.66 13.13
N VAL A 71 7.03 -3.82 13.29
CA VAL A 71 7.70 -3.03 12.23
C VAL A 71 8.09 -3.86 10.99
N SER A 72 8.13 -5.20 11.08
CA SER A 72 8.40 -6.08 9.95
C SER A 72 7.24 -6.28 8.96
N SER A 73 6.09 -5.61 9.14
CA SER A 73 4.90 -5.83 8.28
C SER A 73 5.13 -5.39 6.83
N ASP A 74 5.67 -4.20 6.61
CA ASP A 74 5.96 -3.66 5.26
C ASP A 74 7.05 -4.47 4.53
N GLY A 75 8.08 -4.93 5.25
CA GLY A 75 9.09 -5.83 4.69
C GLY A 75 8.51 -7.20 4.29
N ALA A 76 7.58 -7.73 5.08
CA ALA A 76 6.90 -9.00 4.78
C ALA A 76 5.93 -8.86 3.60
N GLU A 77 5.18 -7.76 3.51
CA GLU A 77 4.31 -7.46 2.35
C GLU A 77 5.12 -7.29 1.07
N ALA A 78 6.24 -6.56 1.12
CA ALA A 78 7.15 -6.42 0.00
C ALA A 78 7.64 -7.79 -0.50
N MET A 79 8.08 -8.66 0.42
CA MET A 79 8.54 -10.00 0.06
C MET A 79 7.39 -10.88 -0.48
N LEU A 80 6.18 -10.74 0.06
CA LEU A 80 5.00 -11.44 -0.45
C LEU A 80 4.69 -11.03 -1.89
N ALA A 81 4.83 -9.73 -2.21
CA ALA A 81 4.70 -9.23 -3.57
C ALA A 81 5.78 -9.80 -4.50
N GLN A 82 7.03 -9.93 -4.05
CA GLN A 82 8.08 -10.61 -4.80
C GLN A 82 7.74 -12.09 -5.06
N VAL A 83 7.21 -12.80 -4.06
CA VAL A 83 6.79 -14.20 -4.23
C VAL A 83 5.66 -14.33 -5.25
N ALA A 84 4.69 -13.42 -5.23
CA ALA A 84 3.60 -13.42 -6.22
C ALA A 84 4.12 -13.17 -7.65
N ASP A 85 5.01 -12.20 -7.82
CA ASP A 85 5.66 -11.90 -9.10
C ASP A 85 6.49 -13.10 -9.60
N LEU A 86 7.32 -13.68 -8.73
CA LEU A 86 8.14 -14.85 -9.04
C LEU A 86 7.28 -16.03 -9.49
N ARG A 87 6.15 -16.29 -8.82
CA ARG A 87 5.19 -17.33 -9.23
C ARG A 87 4.59 -17.06 -10.60
N GLY A 88 4.22 -15.81 -10.89
CA GLY A 88 3.73 -15.41 -12.20
C GLY A 88 4.76 -15.65 -13.31
N ARG A 89 6.02 -15.31 -13.05
CA ARG A 89 7.14 -15.57 -13.98
C ARG A 89 7.39 -17.06 -14.19
N LEU A 90 7.41 -17.86 -13.13
CA LEU A 90 7.54 -19.33 -13.21
C LEU A 90 6.39 -19.97 -13.98
N ALA A 91 5.15 -19.57 -13.70
CA ALA A 91 3.97 -20.08 -14.39
C ALA A 91 4.01 -19.75 -15.90
N ARG A 92 4.42 -18.53 -16.26
CA ARG A 92 4.57 -18.11 -17.67
C ARG A 92 5.62 -18.94 -18.41
N LEU A 93 6.70 -19.32 -17.74
CA LEU A 93 7.74 -20.18 -18.30
C LEU A 93 7.42 -21.68 -18.21
N ALA A 94 6.31 -22.05 -17.56
CA ALA A 94 5.99 -23.43 -17.18
C ALA A 94 7.16 -24.14 -16.46
N ARG A 95 7.85 -23.42 -15.55
CA ARG A 95 9.01 -23.94 -14.81
C ARG A 95 8.75 -24.10 -13.31
N THR A 96 9.40 -25.09 -12.71
CA THR A 96 9.47 -25.25 -11.25
C THR A 96 10.71 -24.57 -10.65
N PRO A 97 10.73 -24.32 -9.32
CA PRO A 97 11.93 -23.80 -8.66
C PRO A 97 13.19 -24.65 -8.88
N GLU A 98 13.04 -25.97 -8.94
CA GLU A 98 14.13 -26.93 -9.17
C GLU A 98 14.75 -26.80 -10.56
N GLU A 99 13.96 -26.41 -11.56
CA GLU A 99 14.41 -26.24 -12.95
C GLU A 99 15.12 -24.90 -13.16
N VAL A 100 14.81 -23.91 -12.33
CA VAL A 100 15.44 -22.58 -12.41
C VAL A 100 16.77 -22.52 -11.68
N LEU A 101 16.97 -23.31 -10.62
CA LEU A 101 18.25 -23.43 -9.89
C LEU A 101 19.13 -24.53 -10.48
N ASP A 102 20.42 -24.28 -10.64
CA ASP A 102 21.33 -25.35 -11.09
C ASP A 102 21.63 -26.37 -9.96
N ALA A 103 22.30 -27.48 -10.30
CA ALA A 103 22.59 -28.54 -9.35
C ALA A 103 23.46 -28.07 -8.15
N GLU A 104 24.39 -27.14 -8.39
CA GLU A 104 25.27 -26.61 -7.35
C GLU A 104 24.49 -25.72 -6.38
N GLU A 105 23.63 -24.85 -6.91
CA GLU A 105 22.76 -23.98 -6.11
C GLU A 105 21.77 -24.76 -5.25
N ARG A 106 21.21 -25.84 -5.80
CA ARG A 106 20.30 -26.73 -5.07
C ARG A 106 21.00 -27.42 -3.91
N ALA A 107 22.22 -27.91 -4.14
CA ALA A 107 23.03 -28.58 -3.11
C ALA A 107 23.65 -27.61 -2.09
N SER A 108 23.73 -26.31 -2.40
CA SER A 108 24.47 -25.36 -1.57
C SER A 108 23.84 -25.12 -0.20
N GLU A 109 24.58 -25.43 0.87
CA GLU A 109 24.21 -25.08 2.24
C GLU A 109 24.46 -23.60 2.52
N TRP A 110 25.56 -23.06 1.96
CA TRP A 110 25.88 -21.66 2.10
C TRP A 110 24.76 -20.78 1.54
N LEU A 111 24.25 -21.10 0.33
CA LEU A 111 23.17 -20.35 -0.29
C LEU A 111 21.89 -20.44 0.54
N LEU A 112 21.58 -21.61 1.10
CA LEU A 112 20.45 -21.80 2.00
C LEU A 112 20.55 -20.92 3.25
N LYS A 113 21.70 -20.95 3.94
CA LYS A 113 21.96 -20.11 5.13
C LYS A 113 21.88 -18.62 4.79
N LYS A 114 22.43 -18.20 3.64
CA LYS A 114 22.34 -16.82 3.15
C LYS A 114 20.88 -16.43 2.85
N ALA A 115 20.14 -17.27 2.13
CA ALA A 115 18.75 -17.04 1.78
C ALA A 115 17.88 -16.92 3.04
N PHE A 116 18.03 -17.83 3.99
CA PHE A 116 17.33 -17.82 5.27
C PHE A 116 17.57 -16.50 6.02
N LYS A 117 18.85 -16.09 6.16
CA LYS A 117 19.20 -14.82 6.79
C LYS A 117 18.59 -13.62 6.06
N ARG A 118 18.65 -13.59 4.73
CA ARG A 118 18.19 -12.46 3.93
C ARG A 118 16.68 -12.30 3.93
N VAL A 119 15.95 -13.38 3.67
CA VAL A 119 14.49 -13.36 3.53
C VAL A 119 13.81 -13.22 4.90
N TRP A 120 14.27 -13.94 5.92
CA TRP A 120 13.55 -14.02 7.19
C TRP A 120 14.04 -13.06 8.28
N HIS A 121 15.28 -12.57 8.21
CA HIS A 121 15.85 -11.77 9.30
C HIS A 121 16.29 -10.37 8.88
N ALA A 122 16.88 -10.22 7.69
CA ALA A 122 17.32 -8.90 7.22
C ALA A 122 16.19 -8.10 6.58
N GLY A 123 15.27 -8.76 5.87
CA GLY A 123 14.24 -8.11 5.09
C GLY A 123 14.79 -7.35 3.86
N PRO A 124 13.91 -6.81 2.99
CA PRO A 124 14.33 -6.18 1.75
C PRO A 124 14.78 -4.72 1.94
N ASN A 125 16.05 -4.52 2.28
CA ASN A 125 16.66 -3.17 2.37
C ASN A 125 16.70 -2.44 1.02
N ARG A 126 16.81 -3.18 -0.08
CA ARG A 126 16.59 -2.67 -1.44
C ARG A 126 15.48 -3.47 -2.10
N ARG A 127 14.43 -2.77 -2.50
CA ARG A 127 13.24 -3.37 -3.11
C ARG A 127 13.41 -3.48 -4.63
N THR A 128 12.85 -4.54 -5.19
CA THR A 128 12.50 -4.62 -6.62
C THR A 128 11.25 -3.80 -6.89
N ASP A 129 10.87 -3.65 -8.15
CA ASP A 129 9.61 -2.96 -8.49
C ASP A 129 8.38 -3.74 -8.02
N ALA A 130 8.41 -5.08 -8.10
CA ALA A 130 7.37 -5.93 -7.51
C ALA A 130 7.23 -5.70 -5.99
N MET A 131 8.35 -5.61 -5.26
CA MET A 131 8.35 -5.32 -3.82
C MET A 131 7.88 -3.91 -3.48
N ARG A 132 8.06 -2.92 -4.37
CA ARG A 132 7.53 -1.56 -4.19
C ARG A 132 6.04 -1.50 -4.48
N ASN A 133 5.56 -2.34 -5.39
CA ASN A 133 4.20 -2.34 -5.93
C ASN A 133 3.31 -3.36 -5.21
N THR A 134 3.26 -3.32 -3.87
CA THR A 134 2.43 -4.24 -3.08
C THR A 134 0.94 -4.05 -3.38
N PRO A 135 0.08 -5.06 -3.17
CA PRO A 135 -1.36 -4.90 -3.31
C PRO A 135 -1.91 -3.71 -2.50
N ARG A 136 -1.42 -3.54 -1.27
CA ARG A 136 -1.78 -2.41 -0.40
C ARG A 136 -1.53 -1.07 -1.10
N ARG A 137 -0.29 -0.83 -1.54
CA ARG A 137 0.11 0.42 -2.20
C ARG A 137 -0.66 0.68 -3.50
N ARG A 138 -0.93 -0.36 -4.30
CA ARG A 138 -1.72 -0.20 -5.53
C ARG A 138 -3.15 0.26 -5.24
N LEU A 139 -3.79 -0.38 -4.27
CA LEU A 139 -5.18 -0.10 -3.94
C LEU A 139 -5.32 1.23 -3.19
N GLU A 140 -4.37 1.57 -2.33
CA GLU A 140 -4.25 2.89 -1.71
C GLU A 140 -4.08 4.00 -2.77
N ALA A 141 -3.13 3.83 -3.70
CA ALA A 141 -2.94 4.79 -4.80
C ALA A 141 -4.21 4.92 -5.67
N ARG A 142 -4.94 3.82 -5.89
CA ARG A 142 -6.22 3.83 -6.60
C ARG A 142 -7.30 4.59 -5.82
N ALA A 143 -7.39 4.38 -4.51
CA ALA A 143 -8.32 5.08 -3.64
C ALA A 143 -8.03 6.59 -3.59
N LEU A 144 -6.75 6.99 -3.59
CA LEU A 144 -6.37 8.39 -3.55
C LEU A 144 -6.62 9.12 -4.88
N ARG A 145 -6.37 8.46 -6.03
CA ARG A 145 -6.38 9.12 -7.36
C ARG A 145 -6.93 8.28 -8.52
N GLY A 146 -6.88 6.96 -8.44
CA GLY A 146 -7.20 6.08 -9.56
C GLY A 146 -8.66 6.12 -10.02
N ASN A 147 -9.59 6.53 -9.16
CA ASN A 147 -11.00 6.70 -9.53
C ASN A 147 -11.30 8.06 -10.19
N TRP A 148 -10.39 9.02 -10.13
CA TRP A 148 -10.63 10.38 -10.60
C TRP A 148 -11.02 10.50 -12.09
N PRO A 149 -10.51 9.67 -13.02
CA PRO A 149 -10.95 9.72 -14.42
C PRO A 149 -12.43 9.40 -14.64
N ARG A 150 -13.10 8.76 -13.65
CA ARG A 150 -14.54 8.47 -13.71
C ARG A 150 -15.40 9.61 -13.16
N LEU A 151 -14.80 10.54 -12.43
CA LEU A 151 -15.52 11.67 -11.88
C LEU A 151 -15.85 12.69 -12.98
N PRO A 152 -17.02 13.36 -12.93
CA PRO A 152 -17.41 14.35 -13.94
C PRO A 152 -16.41 15.50 -14.11
N VAL A 153 -15.75 15.89 -13.01
CA VAL A 153 -14.66 16.86 -12.99
C VAL A 153 -13.50 16.23 -12.23
N SER A 154 -12.31 16.22 -12.82
CA SER A 154 -11.13 15.62 -12.19
C SER A 154 -10.61 16.49 -11.02
N PRO A 155 -10.40 15.91 -9.83
CA PRO A 155 -9.77 16.58 -8.70
C PRO A 155 -8.29 16.96 -8.92
N ALA A 156 -7.64 16.40 -9.94
CA ALA A 156 -6.18 16.46 -10.10
C ALA A 156 -5.60 17.88 -10.18
N ARG A 157 -6.32 18.82 -10.82
CA ARG A 157 -5.86 20.21 -10.90
C ARG A 157 -5.77 20.84 -9.52
N PHE A 158 -6.81 20.62 -8.71
CA PHE A 158 -6.96 21.23 -7.39
C PHE A 158 -6.00 20.60 -6.38
N GLU A 159 -5.87 19.27 -6.40
CA GLU A 159 -4.93 18.57 -5.53
C GLU A 159 -3.49 19.05 -5.76
N ARG A 160 -3.07 19.21 -7.02
CA ARG A 160 -1.74 19.75 -7.34
C ARG A 160 -1.56 21.17 -6.79
N GLU A 161 -2.52 22.06 -7.06
CA GLU A 161 -2.45 23.45 -6.59
C GLU A 161 -2.44 23.59 -5.06
N LEU A 162 -3.09 22.67 -4.35
CA LEU A 162 -3.08 22.64 -2.88
C LEU A 162 -1.79 22.04 -2.33
N ARG A 163 -1.24 21.01 -2.98
CA ARG A 163 0.04 20.42 -2.61
C ARG A 163 1.20 21.39 -2.80
N ASP A 164 1.14 22.25 -3.82
CA ASP A 164 2.15 23.30 -4.05
C ASP A 164 2.25 24.31 -2.88
N VAL A 165 1.23 24.39 -2.00
CA VAL A 165 1.26 25.23 -0.79
C VAL A 165 2.23 24.67 0.27
N ALA A 166 2.34 23.35 0.39
CA ALA A 166 3.16 22.69 1.42
C ALA A 166 4.65 22.64 1.12
N GLY A 167 5.10 23.04 -0.08
CA GLY A 167 6.47 22.79 -0.50
C GLY A 167 6.80 21.30 -0.57
N VAL A 168 8.03 20.97 -0.96
CA VAL A 168 8.38 19.58 -1.35
C VAL A 168 9.14 18.83 -0.26
N ASP A 169 9.70 19.51 0.75
CA ASP A 169 10.67 18.89 1.66
C ASP A 169 10.53 19.36 3.12
N GLY A 170 10.44 18.39 4.04
CA GLY A 170 10.64 18.62 5.47
C GLY A 170 9.61 17.92 6.35
N TYR A 171 9.89 17.96 7.66
CA TYR A 171 8.90 17.67 8.69
C TYR A 171 8.47 18.98 9.33
N TYR A 172 7.17 19.19 9.48
CA TYR A 172 6.57 20.37 10.09
C TYR A 172 6.19 20.07 11.54
N ASP A 173 6.72 20.85 12.48
CA ASP A 173 6.21 20.83 13.86
C ASP A 173 4.79 21.41 13.93
N HIS A 174 4.10 21.24 15.07
CA HIS A 174 2.72 21.70 15.22
C HIS A 174 2.48 23.18 14.89
N ARG A 175 3.45 24.08 15.09
CA ARG A 175 3.27 25.50 14.75
C ARG A 175 3.35 25.72 13.25
N ALA A 176 4.29 25.06 12.61
CA ALA A 176 4.43 25.10 11.16
C ALA A 176 3.28 24.37 10.47
N THR A 177 2.76 23.29 11.06
CA THR A 177 1.53 22.60 10.62
C THR A 177 0.31 23.52 10.69
N ASP A 178 0.14 24.32 11.76
CA ASP A 178 -1.01 25.23 11.87
C ASP A 178 -0.94 26.36 10.84
N LEU A 179 0.25 26.89 10.58
CA LEU A 179 0.46 27.84 9.47
C LEU A 179 0.13 27.19 8.13
N LEU A 180 0.58 25.96 7.90
CA LEU A 180 0.29 25.23 6.66
C LEU A 180 -1.22 24.98 6.50
N ALA A 181 -1.91 24.56 7.56
CA ALA A 181 -3.36 24.38 7.57
C ALA A 181 -4.08 25.68 7.17
N PHE A 182 -3.68 26.81 7.75
CA PHE A 182 -4.21 28.13 7.38
C PHE A 182 -3.95 28.47 5.89
N LEU A 183 -2.77 28.19 5.36
CA LEU A 183 -2.46 28.45 3.95
C LEU A 183 -3.30 27.58 3.00
N VAL A 184 -3.46 26.30 3.34
CA VAL A 184 -4.29 25.36 2.57
C VAL A 184 -5.75 25.80 2.61
N GLU A 185 -6.29 26.15 3.78
CA GLU A 185 -7.66 26.64 3.94
C GLU A 185 -7.92 27.90 3.12
N ASN A 186 -7.02 28.88 3.18
CA ASN A 186 -7.11 30.08 2.34
C ASN A 186 -7.07 29.75 0.85
N ARG A 187 -6.22 28.80 0.44
CA ARG A 187 -6.13 28.39 -0.97
C ARG A 187 -7.42 27.72 -1.43
N ILE A 188 -8.03 26.87 -0.60
CA ILE A 188 -9.37 26.31 -0.85
C ILE A 188 -10.39 27.44 -1.02
N GLY A 189 -10.38 28.45 -0.14
CA GLY A 189 -11.27 29.61 -0.23
C GLY A 189 -11.14 30.36 -1.56
N VAL A 190 -9.92 30.62 -2.02
CA VAL A 190 -9.65 31.26 -3.32
C VAL A 190 -10.18 30.41 -4.48
N LEU A 191 -9.93 29.09 -4.43
CA LEU A 191 -10.36 28.18 -5.50
C LEU A 191 -11.89 28.06 -5.54
N LEU A 192 -12.57 28.07 -4.39
CA LEU A 192 -14.03 28.06 -4.28
C LEU A 192 -14.69 29.27 -4.96
N VAL A 193 -14.10 30.46 -4.84
CA VAL A 193 -14.61 31.68 -5.51
C VAL A 193 -14.61 31.52 -7.03
N THR A 194 -13.69 30.73 -7.58
CA THR A 194 -13.56 30.52 -9.03
C THR A 194 -14.26 29.26 -9.55
N ALA A 195 -14.75 28.39 -8.67
CA ALA A 195 -15.47 27.18 -9.06
C ALA A 195 -16.88 27.54 -9.56
N VAL A 196 -17.16 27.23 -10.83
CA VAL A 196 -18.38 27.67 -11.53
C VAL A 196 -19.56 26.71 -11.36
N SER A 197 -19.34 25.52 -10.78
CA SER A 197 -20.37 24.51 -10.58
C SER A 197 -20.15 23.69 -9.31
N ASP A 198 -21.21 23.01 -8.86
CA ASP A 198 -21.16 22.10 -7.74
C ASP A 198 -20.23 20.90 -7.99
N LEU A 199 -20.14 20.43 -9.24
CA LEU A 199 -19.19 19.38 -9.62
C LEU A 199 -17.73 19.84 -9.52
N GLU A 200 -17.44 21.11 -9.84
CA GLU A 200 -16.10 21.66 -9.63
C GLU A 200 -15.77 21.83 -8.15
N ARG A 201 -16.73 22.29 -7.34
CA ARG A 201 -16.57 22.39 -5.88
C ARG A 201 -16.35 21.01 -5.25
N MET A 202 -17.09 20.01 -5.71
CA MET A 202 -16.94 18.62 -5.30
C MET A 202 -15.53 18.10 -5.66
N ALA A 203 -15.06 18.34 -6.88
CA ALA A 203 -13.70 17.98 -7.29
C ALA A 203 -12.61 18.72 -6.48
N LEU A 204 -12.81 20.00 -6.14
CA LEU A 204 -11.92 20.77 -5.28
C LEU A 204 -11.78 20.14 -3.89
N HIS A 205 -12.90 19.90 -3.20
CA HIS A 205 -12.86 19.31 -1.85
C HIS A 205 -12.29 17.89 -1.86
N ARG A 206 -12.55 17.11 -2.92
CA ARG A 206 -11.94 15.81 -3.08
C ARG A 206 -10.42 15.88 -3.24
N GLY A 207 -9.95 16.85 -4.01
CA GLY A 207 -8.52 17.12 -4.20
C GLY A 207 -7.87 17.62 -2.91
N ALA A 208 -8.57 18.45 -2.14
CA ALA A 208 -8.13 18.91 -0.83
C ALA A 208 -7.96 17.75 0.17
N MET A 209 -8.93 16.83 0.24
CA MET A 209 -8.81 15.62 1.08
C MET A 209 -7.57 14.79 0.72
N THR A 210 -7.29 14.56 -0.58
CA THR A 210 -6.05 13.85 -0.99
C THR A 210 -4.80 14.64 -0.62
N ALA A 211 -4.76 15.94 -0.87
CA ALA A 211 -3.60 16.76 -0.55
C ALA A 211 -3.29 16.74 0.96
N VAL A 212 -4.33 16.85 1.80
CA VAL A 212 -4.17 16.78 3.26
C VAL A 212 -3.69 15.40 3.70
N ILE A 213 -4.27 14.30 3.20
CA ILE A 213 -3.80 12.94 3.52
C ILE A 213 -2.30 12.78 3.24
N GLU A 214 -1.81 13.29 2.12
CA GLU A 214 -0.38 13.21 1.81
C GLU A 214 0.49 14.12 2.68
N MET A 215 -0.02 15.28 3.08
CA MET A 215 0.68 16.16 4.02
C MET A 215 0.78 15.53 5.42
N MET A 216 -0.16 14.66 5.82
CA MET A 216 -0.14 14.00 7.13
C MET A 216 1.11 13.13 7.35
N GLU A 217 1.80 12.68 6.30
CA GLU A 217 3.09 11.98 6.43
C GLU A 217 4.24 12.89 6.91
N GLN A 218 4.06 14.21 6.82
CA GLN A 218 5.11 15.22 7.02
C GLN A 218 4.82 16.20 8.15
N VAL A 219 3.66 16.10 8.80
CA VAL A 219 3.21 17.10 9.78
C VAL A 219 2.99 16.48 11.17
N ASP A 220 3.26 17.27 12.21
CA ASP A 220 2.71 17.03 13.55
C ASP A 220 1.36 17.74 13.69
N ASP A 221 0.25 16.99 13.64
CA ASP A 221 -1.10 17.55 13.82
C ASP A 221 -1.61 17.48 15.27
N SER A 222 -0.78 17.07 16.24
CA SER A 222 -1.25 16.81 17.62
C SER A 222 -1.87 18.03 18.31
N PHE A 223 -1.48 19.24 17.89
CA PHE A 223 -1.98 20.53 18.38
C PHE A 223 -2.24 21.53 17.24
N ALA A 224 -2.37 21.03 16.02
CA ALA A 224 -2.65 21.85 14.85
C ALA A 224 -4.03 21.49 14.28
N ARG A 225 -4.41 22.16 13.19
CA ARG A 225 -5.76 22.10 12.63
C ARG A 225 -5.81 21.46 11.23
N MET A 226 -4.80 20.70 10.84
CA MET A 226 -4.77 20.06 9.52
C MET A 226 -5.91 19.07 9.36
N SER A 227 -6.19 18.25 10.38
CA SER A 227 -7.36 17.37 10.41
C SER A 227 -8.70 18.11 10.39
N GLU A 228 -8.77 19.36 10.89
CA GLU A 228 -9.97 20.19 10.77
C GLU A 228 -10.21 20.64 9.33
N VAL A 229 -9.16 21.00 8.60
CA VAL A 229 -9.23 21.32 7.16
C VAL A 229 -9.72 20.12 6.35
N PHE A 230 -9.24 18.92 6.68
CA PHE A 230 -9.78 17.68 6.09
C PHE A 230 -11.27 17.54 6.36
N ARG A 231 -11.70 17.63 7.63
CA ARG A 231 -13.11 17.44 8.03
C ARG A 231 -14.05 18.47 7.40
N ALA A 232 -13.60 19.72 7.26
CA ALA A 232 -14.36 20.74 6.56
C ALA A 232 -14.56 20.37 5.07
N SER A 233 -13.51 19.87 4.42
CA SER A 233 -13.59 19.41 3.04
C SER A 233 -14.41 18.13 2.89
N GLU A 234 -14.32 17.18 3.81
CA GLU A 234 -15.16 15.97 3.85
C GLU A 234 -16.63 16.35 3.90
N ARG A 235 -17.01 17.23 4.83
CA ARG A 235 -18.40 17.68 4.99
C ARG A 235 -18.92 18.32 3.70
N ALA A 236 -18.20 19.29 3.17
CA ALA A 236 -18.61 20.00 1.95
C ALA A 236 -18.69 19.05 0.75
N TYR A 237 -17.74 18.12 0.62
CA TYR A 237 -17.76 17.11 -0.43
C TYR A 237 -18.97 16.18 -0.33
N LEU A 238 -19.27 15.65 0.86
CA LEU A 238 -20.40 14.74 1.06
C LEU A 238 -21.74 15.45 0.86
N ASP A 239 -21.87 16.70 1.30
CA ASP A 239 -23.10 17.48 1.08
C ASP A 239 -23.39 17.67 -0.41
N LEU A 240 -22.37 17.97 -1.23
CA LEU A 240 -22.47 18.03 -2.69
C LEU A 240 -22.73 16.65 -3.30
N ALA A 241 -22.04 15.62 -2.80
CA ALA A 241 -22.15 14.25 -3.33
C ALA A 241 -23.55 13.65 -3.14
N ARG A 242 -24.35 14.11 -2.17
CA ARG A 242 -25.74 13.65 -1.99
C ARG A 242 -26.58 13.85 -3.25
N ALA A 243 -26.41 14.98 -3.93
CA ALA A 243 -27.12 15.30 -5.17
C ALA A 243 -26.56 14.55 -6.40
N HIS A 244 -25.39 13.94 -6.27
CA HIS A 244 -24.62 13.36 -7.39
C HIS A 244 -24.24 11.89 -7.17
N ALA A 245 -24.79 11.23 -6.15
CA ALA A 245 -24.42 9.86 -5.78
C ALA A 245 -24.69 8.83 -6.90
N GLY A 246 -25.64 9.11 -7.80
CA GLY A 246 -25.94 8.27 -8.96
C GLY A 246 -24.98 8.45 -10.14
N LEU A 247 -24.08 9.44 -10.13
CA LEU A 247 -23.09 9.61 -11.19
C LEU A 247 -22.01 8.54 -11.10
N ASP A 248 -21.50 8.12 -12.25
CA ASP A 248 -20.45 7.09 -12.31
C ASP A 248 -19.23 7.50 -11.47
N GLY A 249 -18.66 6.54 -10.76
CA GLY A 249 -17.45 6.72 -9.96
C GLY A 249 -17.61 7.46 -8.63
N VAL A 250 -18.67 8.25 -8.40
CA VAL A 250 -18.81 9.08 -7.17
C VAL A 250 -18.87 8.22 -5.91
N LEU A 251 -19.83 7.30 -5.83
CA LEU A 251 -19.92 6.41 -4.66
C LEU A 251 -18.69 5.52 -4.52
N ARG A 252 -18.15 5.00 -5.63
CA ARG A 252 -16.94 4.17 -5.61
C ARG A 252 -15.75 4.93 -5.02
N ASP A 253 -15.55 6.19 -5.40
CA ASP A 253 -14.47 7.04 -4.90
C ASP A 253 -14.62 7.33 -3.40
N ILE A 254 -15.82 7.70 -2.92
CA ILE A 254 -16.12 7.88 -1.48
C ILE A 254 -15.78 6.61 -0.71
N LEU A 255 -16.28 5.46 -1.18
CA LEU A 255 -16.13 4.18 -0.49
C LEU A 255 -14.67 3.73 -0.46
N GLU A 256 -13.92 3.88 -1.56
CA GLU A 256 -12.50 3.54 -1.55
C GLU A 256 -11.71 4.48 -0.64
N LEU A 257 -11.93 5.79 -0.70
CA LEU A 257 -11.25 6.73 0.19
C LEU A 257 -11.54 6.38 1.67
N ALA A 258 -12.80 6.10 2.01
CA ALA A 258 -13.22 5.72 3.37
C ALA A 258 -12.65 4.39 3.86
N VAL A 259 -12.28 3.48 2.98
CA VAL A 259 -11.62 2.22 3.33
C VAL A 259 -10.12 2.42 3.57
N TRP A 260 -9.50 3.37 2.87
CA TRP A 260 -8.05 3.51 2.77
C TRP A 260 -7.45 4.67 3.57
N GLU A 261 -8.25 5.64 4.02
CA GLU A 261 -7.77 6.77 4.84
C GLU A 261 -7.37 6.29 6.25
N ASP A 262 -6.09 6.12 6.52
CA ASP A 262 -5.59 5.45 7.72
C ASP A 262 -5.28 6.38 8.92
N TYR A 263 -5.53 7.69 8.82
CA TYR A 263 -5.32 8.68 9.90
C TYR A 263 -6.56 8.91 10.77
N GLY A 264 -7.70 8.31 10.44
CA GLY A 264 -8.94 8.47 11.22
C GLY A 264 -9.56 9.86 11.08
N MET A 265 -9.31 10.53 9.95
CA MET A 265 -9.87 11.84 9.65
C MET A 265 -11.31 11.74 9.10
N ILE A 266 -11.66 10.65 8.43
CA ILE A 266 -13.02 10.42 7.91
C ILE A 266 -14.00 10.15 9.05
N CYS A 267 -15.02 11.01 9.16
CA CYS A 267 -15.97 11.00 10.27
C CYS A 267 -17.44 10.96 9.83
N GLN A 268 -17.76 11.42 8.62
CA GLN A 268 -19.14 11.68 8.21
C GLN A 268 -19.68 10.67 7.18
N VAL A 269 -18.80 9.82 6.63
CA VAL A 269 -19.18 8.85 5.60
C VAL A 269 -20.27 7.88 6.09
N GLU A 270 -20.21 7.37 7.31
CA GLU A 270 -21.25 6.44 7.81
C GLU A 270 -22.64 7.09 7.85
N ALA A 271 -22.72 8.32 8.36
CA ALA A 271 -23.98 9.09 8.40
C ALA A 271 -24.46 9.47 6.98
N PHE A 272 -23.54 9.75 6.06
CA PHE A 272 -23.86 9.94 4.65
C PHE A 272 -24.48 8.68 4.04
N LEU A 273 -23.86 7.52 4.25
CA LEU A 273 -24.30 6.23 3.71
C LEU A 273 -25.67 5.81 4.26
N GLY A 274 -25.91 6.01 5.56
CA GLY A 274 -27.20 5.70 6.21
C GLY A 274 -28.34 6.64 5.82
N ALA A 275 -28.06 7.71 5.07
CA ALA A 275 -29.06 8.67 4.60
C ALA A 275 -29.23 8.62 3.06
N LEU A 276 -28.66 7.62 2.39
CA LEU A 276 -28.83 7.44 0.95
C LEU A 276 -30.26 7.00 0.61
N PRO A 277 -30.86 7.52 -0.47
CA PRO A 277 -32.06 6.93 -1.07
C PRO A 277 -31.82 5.47 -1.48
N GLU A 278 -32.88 4.67 -1.52
CA GLU A 278 -32.81 3.22 -1.76
C GLU A 278 -32.01 2.85 -3.02
N GLU A 279 -32.21 3.57 -4.13
CA GLU A 279 -31.49 3.35 -5.39
C GLU A 279 -29.97 3.50 -5.22
N HIS A 280 -29.53 4.56 -4.54
CA HIS A 280 -28.12 4.84 -4.28
C HIS A 280 -27.54 3.91 -3.21
N ALA A 281 -28.32 3.53 -2.20
CA ALA A 281 -27.92 2.54 -1.21
C ALA A 281 -27.64 1.18 -1.88
N ASN A 282 -28.51 0.75 -2.80
CA ASN A 282 -28.32 -0.46 -3.60
C ASN A 282 -27.03 -0.40 -4.45
N LEU A 283 -26.73 0.76 -5.05
CA LEU A 283 -25.47 0.98 -5.77
C LEU A 283 -24.26 0.89 -4.83
N ALA A 284 -24.30 1.54 -3.66
CA ALA A 284 -23.24 1.49 -2.67
C ALA A 284 -22.98 0.05 -2.16
N VAL A 285 -24.03 -0.76 -1.94
CA VAL A 285 -23.90 -2.17 -1.57
C VAL A 285 -23.17 -2.98 -2.66
N ARG A 286 -23.48 -2.75 -3.94
CA ARG A 286 -22.81 -3.42 -5.06
C ARG A 286 -21.33 -3.04 -5.13
N GLU A 287 -21.01 -1.76 -5.00
CA GLU A 287 -19.63 -1.28 -5.00
C GLU A 287 -18.83 -1.85 -3.82
N LEU A 288 -19.41 -1.84 -2.61
CA LEU A 288 -18.80 -2.44 -1.42
C LEU A 288 -18.61 -3.94 -1.57
N ALA A 289 -19.53 -4.67 -2.21
CA ALA A 289 -19.35 -6.10 -2.48
C ALA A 289 -18.12 -6.35 -3.37
N ALA A 290 -17.91 -5.53 -4.40
CA ALA A 290 -16.73 -5.60 -5.26
C ALA A 290 -15.45 -5.25 -4.49
N ILE A 291 -15.44 -4.18 -3.69
CA ILE A 291 -14.31 -3.79 -2.82
C ILE A 291 -13.97 -4.93 -1.84
N ILE A 292 -14.97 -5.46 -1.14
CA ILE A 292 -14.80 -6.56 -0.17
C ILE A 292 -14.21 -7.81 -0.84
N SER A 293 -14.69 -8.16 -2.04
CA SER A 293 -14.16 -9.31 -2.79
C SER A 293 -12.69 -9.13 -3.14
N GLU A 294 -12.30 -7.92 -3.57
CA GLU A 294 -10.91 -7.60 -3.89
C GLU A 294 -10.02 -7.63 -2.63
N LEU A 295 -10.46 -7.00 -1.54
CA LEU A 295 -9.73 -7.00 -0.27
C LEU A 295 -9.55 -8.41 0.31
N ARG A 296 -10.54 -9.30 0.16
CA ARG A 296 -10.43 -10.72 0.53
C ARG A 296 -9.41 -11.46 -0.32
N ARG A 297 -9.40 -11.21 -1.63
CA ARG A 297 -8.43 -11.81 -2.56
C ARG A 297 -6.99 -11.41 -2.18
N GLU A 298 -6.79 -10.14 -1.89
CA GLU A 298 -5.48 -9.59 -1.49
C GLU A 298 -5.15 -9.82 0.00
N ARG A 299 -6.12 -10.30 0.81
CA ARG A 299 -6.01 -10.58 2.25
C ARG A 299 -5.62 -9.35 3.07
N LEU A 300 -6.27 -8.22 2.79
CA LEU A 300 -6.09 -6.97 3.50
C LEU A 300 -7.15 -6.83 4.60
N ASP A 301 -6.94 -7.55 5.71
CA ASP A 301 -7.97 -7.75 6.74
C ASP A 301 -8.41 -6.45 7.45
N TYR A 302 -7.50 -5.49 7.63
CA TYR A 302 -7.82 -4.20 8.24
C TYR A 302 -8.78 -3.39 7.36
N GLN A 303 -8.41 -3.17 6.09
CA GLN A 303 -9.26 -2.50 5.10
C GLN A 303 -10.57 -3.29 4.87
N LEU A 304 -10.51 -4.63 4.88
CA LEU A 304 -11.70 -5.47 4.77
C LEU A 304 -12.68 -5.22 5.92
N ALA A 305 -12.20 -5.12 7.15
CA ALA A 305 -13.04 -4.82 8.30
C ALA A 305 -13.74 -3.45 8.15
N ARG A 306 -13.01 -2.43 7.67
CA ARG A 306 -13.58 -1.11 7.36
C ARG A 306 -14.66 -1.18 6.28
N ALA A 307 -14.39 -1.86 5.15
CA ALA A 307 -15.37 -2.02 4.08
C ALA A 307 -16.64 -2.75 4.55
N VAL A 308 -16.50 -3.76 5.44
CA VAL A 308 -17.64 -4.45 6.05
C VAL A 308 -18.42 -3.53 6.99
N ALA A 309 -17.75 -2.68 7.78
CA ALA A 309 -18.41 -1.69 8.63
C ALA A 309 -19.23 -0.68 7.81
N LEU A 310 -18.64 -0.12 6.75
CA LEU A 310 -19.34 0.77 5.82
C LEU A 310 -20.55 0.09 5.18
N ARG A 311 -20.44 -1.20 4.83
CA ARG A 311 -21.58 -1.96 4.28
C ARG A 311 -22.73 -2.08 5.28
N ARG A 312 -22.43 -2.24 6.57
CA ARG A 312 -23.46 -2.24 7.62
C ARG A 312 -24.11 -0.85 7.74
N ALA A 313 -23.33 0.23 7.67
CA ALA A 313 -23.87 1.59 7.72
C ALA A 313 -24.87 1.87 6.58
N VAL A 314 -24.63 1.33 5.37
CA VAL A 314 -25.58 1.44 4.24
C VAL A 314 -26.88 0.66 4.52
N LEU A 315 -26.79 -0.50 5.18
CA LEU A 315 -27.92 -1.41 5.39
C LEU A 315 -28.76 -1.07 6.63
N ALA A 316 -28.17 -0.43 7.64
CA ALA A 316 -28.82 -0.14 8.92
C ALA A 316 -30.21 0.55 8.84
N PRO A 317 -30.49 1.47 7.89
CA PRO A 317 -31.82 2.06 7.75
C PRO A 317 -32.90 1.13 7.19
N TRP A 318 -32.52 -0.05 6.68
CA TRP A 318 -33.37 -0.98 5.93
C TRP A 318 -33.56 -2.33 6.63
N GLU A 319 -32.95 -2.51 7.81
CA GLU A 319 -33.13 -3.66 8.72
C GLU A 319 -34.21 -3.36 9.77
#